data_AF-A0A347VS95-F1
#
_entry.id   AF-A0A347VS95-F1
#
_cell.length_a   1.000
_cell.length_b   1.000
_cell.length_c   1.000
_cell.angle_alpha   90.00
_cell.angle_beta   90.00
_cell.angle_gamma   90.00
#
_symmetry.space_group_name_H-M   'P 1'
#
loop_
_entity.id
_entity.type
_entity.pdbx_description
1 polymer ?
#
loop_
_entity_poly.entity_id
_entity_poly.type
_entity_poly.pdbx_seq_one_letter_code
_entity_poly.pdbx_strand_id
1 'polypeptide(L)'
;MNLPIPHNYNYVFFAFGASAHGTIIDFLELILNIKIDKIHTSYFDSKYNSIPSYLPYPNNKKDMYVYDRIFVMHHFYDYKFPYLAREMPFIILVRDPISRLKTMVNHGFLHPNVKSNTFFLHDDLKVVLDRRCYYGLEKNFMGNSWDNLSYFARLPSVDITRYYVDIAKCMNYPYSSIANICKNNVFYMDMSEFLPQNVIESLKKYAKFFNKNIEDSILEKHKAYLQEKKWSNLAYAIPLNMQIPLNNTILTLHINLKNEIPKNMIEISDLLFDKDYEILKIVGFGMNSYDLCMLKNNEIALIDVRFYMQEFLSELIKIDKKILDSQVKESDIIAYFKANKALANDFKSLLDKELEHIKKHRPDIVESWKFYQQFEKLF
;
A
#
# COMPACT_ATOMS: atom_id res chain seq x y z
N MET A 1 -31.73 11.30 -5.33
CA MET A 1 -31.35 12.38 -6.26
C MET A 1 -29.87 12.26 -6.61
N ASN A 2 -29.49 12.44 -7.86
CA ASN A 2 -28.08 12.52 -8.30
C ASN A 2 -27.66 13.99 -8.36
N LEU A 3 -27.44 14.61 -7.20
CA LEU A 3 -26.97 16.00 -7.13
C LEU A 3 -25.45 16.05 -7.33
N PRO A 4 -24.91 17.13 -7.95
CA PRO A 4 -23.47 17.36 -7.99
C PRO A 4 -22.85 17.29 -6.60
N ILE A 5 -21.56 16.97 -6.53
CA ILE A 5 -20.84 17.08 -5.26
C ILE A 5 -20.89 18.55 -4.77
N PRO A 6 -21.04 18.80 -3.46
CA PRO A 6 -21.04 20.15 -2.93
C PRO A 6 -19.73 20.87 -3.28
N HIS A 7 -19.80 22.17 -3.56
CA HIS A 7 -18.65 23.01 -3.92
C HIS A 7 -17.79 23.39 -2.70
N ASN A 8 -17.72 22.53 -1.68
CA ASN A 8 -16.89 22.72 -0.49
C ASN A 8 -15.48 22.15 -0.64
N TYR A 9 -15.13 21.61 -1.82
CA TYR A 9 -13.79 21.14 -2.20
C TYR A 9 -13.18 22.04 -3.27
N ASN A 10 -11.85 22.05 -3.39
CA ASN A 10 -11.17 22.70 -4.52
C ASN A 10 -10.78 21.69 -5.61
N TYR A 11 -10.55 20.42 -5.24
CA TYR A 11 -10.08 19.35 -6.14
C TYR A 11 -10.75 18.01 -5.82
N VAL A 12 -10.81 17.13 -6.82
CA VAL A 12 -11.10 15.70 -6.64
C VAL A 12 -9.88 14.88 -7.05
N PHE A 13 -9.37 14.07 -6.13
CA PHE A 13 -8.19 13.22 -6.33
C PHE A 13 -8.60 11.78 -6.60
N PHE A 14 -8.30 11.31 -7.81
CA PHE A 14 -8.48 9.93 -8.23
C PHE A 14 -7.23 9.13 -7.93
N ALA A 15 -7.34 8.29 -6.91
CA ALA A 15 -6.31 7.39 -6.45
C ALA A 15 -6.67 5.95 -6.81
N PHE A 16 -5.75 5.23 -7.45
CA PHE A 16 -5.97 3.84 -7.79
C PHE A 16 -5.02 2.92 -7.03
N GLY A 17 -5.48 1.69 -6.78
CA GLY A 17 -4.72 0.66 -6.06
C GLY A 17 -3.31 0.44 -6.64
N ALA A 18 -2.36 0.09 -5.77
CA ALA A 18 -0.95 -0.16 -6.11
C ALA A 18 -0.18 1.06 -6.69
N SER A 19 -0.55 2.29 -6.33
CA SER A 19 0.16 3.52 -6.72
C SER A 19 0.65 4.37 -5.55
N ALA A 20 0.81 3.80 -4.35
CA ALA A 20 1.27 4.51 -3.14
C ALA A 20 0.36 5.69 -2.70
N HIS A 21 -0.91 5.70 -3.10
CA HIS A 21 -1.84 6.79 -2.80
C HIS A 21 -1.99 7.06 -1.30
N GLY A 22 -1.99 6.03 -0.44
CA GLY A 22 -2.07 6.20 1.02
C GLY A 22 -0.93 7.06 1.56
N THR A 23 0.31 6.73 1.18
CA THR A 23 1.50 7.52 1.55
C THR A 23 1.45 8.95 1.02
N ILE A 24 0.99 9.13 -0.22
CA ILE A 24 0.86 10.47 -0.81
C ILE A 24 -0.17 11.30 -0.03
N ILE A 25 -1.32 10.71 0.30
CA ILE A 25 -2.37 11.36 1.11
C ILE A 25 -1.79 11.76 2.47
N ASP A 26 -1.09 10.86 3.16
CA ASP A 26 -0.46 11.16 4.46
C ASP A 26 0.52 12.34 4.35
N PHE A 27 1.32 12.40 3.28
CA PHE A 27 2.26 13.50 3.08
C PHE A 27 1.54 14.83 2.80
N LEU A 28 0.47 14.81 2.01
CA LEU A 28 -0.35 16.00 1.73
C LEU A 28 -1.05 16.52 3.00
N GLU A 29 -1.59 15.63 3.84
CA GLU A 29 -2.22 16.03 5.11
C GLU A 29 -1.19 16.52 6.12
N LEU A 30 -0.12 15.74 6.37
CA LEU A 30 0.84 16.02 7.43
C LEU A 30 1.72 17.23 7.12
N ILE A 31 2.20 17.35 5.88
CA ILE A 31 3.21 18.35 5.51
C ILE A 31 2.57 19.61 4.92
N LEU A 32 1.55 19.45 4.07
CA LEU A 32 0.91 20.58 3.39
C LEU A 32 -0.40 21.02 4.05
N ASN A 33 -0.83 20.34 5.13
CA ASN A 33 -2.08 20.63 5.83
C ASN A 33 -3.28 20.70 4.87
N ILE A 34 -3.30 19.77 3.90
CA ILE A 34 -4.41 19.61 2.95
C ILE A 34 -5.56 18.95 3.71
N LYS A 35 -6.68 19.63 3.81
CA LYS A 35 -7.87 19.08 4.48
C LYS A 35 -8.60 18.14 3.53
N ILE A 36 -8.51 16.86 3.80
CA ILE A 36 -9.08 15.82 2.93
C ILE A 36 -10.39 15.29 3.51
N ASP A 37 -11.34 14.98 2.64
CA ASP A 37 -12.35 13.95 2.88
C ASP A 37 -12.12 12.80 1.90
N LYS A 38 -12.36 11.57 2.34
CA LYS A 38 -12.12 10.37 1.55
C LYS A 38 -13.36 9.50 1.49
N ILE A 39 -13.70 9.03 0.30
CA ILE A 39 -14.48 7.80 0.15
C ILE A 39 -13.50 6.68 -0.14
N HIS A 40 -13.47 5.73 0.79
CA HIS A 40 -12.82 4.47 0.57
C HIS A 40 -13.85 3.52 -0.05
N THR A 41 -13.63 3.05 -1.28
CA THR A 41 -14.43 1.94 -1.82
C THR A 41 -13.60 0.67 -1.74
N SER A 42 -13.76 -0.05 -0.62
CA SER A 42 -13.06 -1.32 -0.40
C SER A 42 -13.89 -2.52 -0.85
N TYR A 43 -13.25 -3.68 -0.91
CA TYR A 43 -13.86 -4.99 -1.09
C TYR A 43 -15.16 -5.19 -0.26
N PHE A 44 -15.23 -4.64 0.96
CA PHE A 44 -16.36 -4.83 1.87
C PHE A 44 -17.57 -3.92 1.59
N ASP A 45 -17.41 -2.83 0.86
CA ASP A 45 -18.55 -1.95 0.48
C ASP A 45 -19.34 -2.49 -0.71
N SER A 46 -18.77 -3.41 -1.49
CA SER A 46 -19.37 -3.94 -2.72
C SER A 46 -20.67 -4.73 -2.51
N LYS A 47 -20.92 -5.25 -1.30
CA LYS A 47 -22.18 -5.95 -0.98
C LYS A 47 -23.37 -4.98 -0.94
N TYR A 48 -23.11 -3.68 -0.82
CA TYR A 48 -24.11 -2.63 -0.84
C TYR A 48 -23.74 -1.65 -1.97
N ASN A 49 -24.30 -1.88 -3.16
CA ASN A 49 -24.29 -0.95 -4.32
C ASN A 49 -24.77 0.49 -4.02
N SER A 50 -25.02 0.84 -2.76
CA SER A 50 -25.04 2.22 -2.33
C SER A 50 -23.62 2.73 -2.28
N ILE A 51 -23.26 3.67 -3.17
CA ILE A 51 -22.37 4.77 -2.79
C ILE A 51 -22.80 5.12 -1.37
N PRO A 52 -21.93 4.95 -0.35
CA PRO A 52 -22.33 5.24 1.01
C PRO A 52 -23.01 6.60 1.00
N SER A 53 -24.20 6.69 1.58
CA SER A 53 -25.01 7.91 1.66
C SER A 53 -24.30 9.08 2.35
N TYR A 54 -23.02 8.93 2.69
CA TYR A 54 -22.04 9.97 2.99
C TYR A 54 -21.73 10.78 1.74
N LEU A 55 -22.74 11.47 1.22
CA LEU A 55 -22.46 12.74 0.57
C LEU A 55 -21.66 13.57 1.58
N PRO A 56 -20.59 14.24 1.13
CA PRO A 56 -19.73 15.02 2.00
C PRO A 56 -20.52 15.98 2.89
N TYR A 57 -20.18 16.02 4.17
CA TYR A 57 -20.86 16.88 5.13
C TYR A 57 -20.75 18.35 4.69
N PRO A 58 -21.87 19.06 4.49
CA PRO A 58 -21.90 20.38 3.85
C PRO A 58 -21.21 21.49 4.66
N ASN A 59 -20.87 21.26 5.93
CA ASN A 59 -20.58 22.33 6.87
C ASN A 59 -19.09 22.66 7.05
N ASN A 60 -18.16 21.92 6.43
CA ASN A 60 -16.73 22.26 6.50
C ASN A 60 -16.11 22.37 5.10
N LYS A 61 -15.47 23.52 4.84
CA LYS A 61 -14.65 23.70 3.64
C LYS A 61 -13.40 22.82 3.74
N LYS A 62 -13.20 22.00 2.72
CA LYS A 62 -12.09 21.06 2.58
C LYS A 62 -11.29 21.42 1.33
N ASP A 63 -10.04 21.00 1.28
CA ASP A 63 -9.17 21.29 0.14
C ASP A 63 -9.45 20.28 -0.99
N MET A 64 -9.61 19.01 -0.65
CA MET A 64 -9.63 17.92 -1.62
C MET A 64 -10.56 16.78 -1.20
N TYR A 65 -11.25 16.21 -2.17
CA TYR A 65 -11.99 14.97 -2.00
C TYR A 65 -11.24 13.82 -2.66
N VAL A 66 -10.94 12.76 -1.92
CA VAL A 66 -10.25 11.58 -2.46
C VAL A 66 -11.26 10.51 -2.82
N TYR A 67 -11.25 10.14 -4.09
CA TYR A 67 -11.91 8.95 -4.60
C TYR A 67 -10.86 7.86 -4.80
N ASP A 68 -10.79 6.94 -3.85
CA ASP A 68 -9.94 5.77 -3.97
C ASP A 68 -10.75 4.53 -4.41
N ARG A 69 -10.14 3.73 -5.28
CA ARG A 69 -10.60 2.38 -5.61
C ARG A 69 -9.43 1.41 -5.48
N ILE A 70 -9.54 0.51 -4.51
CA ILE A 70 -8.52 -0.50 -4.21
C ILE A 70 -9.12 -1.88 -4.44
N PHE A 71 -8.53 -2.66 -5.36
CA PHE A 71 -8.76 -4.10 -5.51
C PHE A 71 -10.23 -4.54 -5.47
N VAL A 72 -11.19 -3.72 -5.95
CA VAL A 72 -12.62 -4.10 -6.00
C VAL A 72 -12.82 -5.13 -7.11
N MET A 73 -13.47 -6.21 -6.74
CA MET A 73 -13.59 -7.42 -7.51
C MET A 73 -14.96 -7.39 -8.20
N HIS A 74 -14.99 -7.45 -9.54
CA HIS A 74 -16.20 -7.74 -10.34
C HIS A 74 -17.28 -6.67 -10.47
N HIS A 75 -16.98 -5.40 -10.20
CA HIS A 75 -17.85 -4.31 -10.66
C HIS A 75 -17.13 -3.46 -11.70
N PHE A 76 -17.78 -3.27 -12.86
CA PHE A 76 -17.37 -2.24 -13.82
C PHE A 76 -17.15 -0.92 -13.07
N TYR A 77 -16.16 -0.13 -13.50
CA TYR A 77 -15.93 1.18 -12.93
C TYR A 77 -17.24 1.98 -12.97
N ASP A 78 -17.76 2.31 -11.78
CA ASP A 78 -18.93 3.16 -11.69
C ASP A 78 -18.50 4.61 -11.92
N TYR A 79 -18.78 5.11 -13.12
CA TYR A 79 -18.48 6.49 -13.48
C TYR A 79 -19.43 7.51 -12.82
N LYS A 80 -20.43 7.07 -12.04
CA LYS A 80 -21.37 7.97 -11.35
C LYS A 80 -20.64 9.04 -10.53
N PHE A 81 -19.69 8.65 -9.69
CA PHE A 81 -18.95 9.63 -8.89
C PHE A 81 -18.16 10.64 -9.75
N PRO A 82 -17.32 10.22 -10.73
CA PRO A 82 -16.71 11.17 -11.67
C PRO A 82 -17.70 12.12 -12.35
N TYR A 83 -18.87 11.63 -12.78
CA TYR A 83 -19.89 12.49 -13.39
C TYR A 83 -20.51 13.49 -12.41
N LEU A 84 -20.73 13.11 -11.14
CA LEU A 84 -21.18 14.02 -10.10
C LEU A 84 -20.12 15.08 -9.76
N ALA A 85 -18.85 14.76 -9.98
CA ALA A 85 -17.71 15.63 -9.74
C ALA A 85 -17.25 16.45 -10.96
N ARG A 86 -17.87 16.28 -12.13
CA ARG A 86 -17.35 16.74 -13.44
C ARG A 86 -17.04 18.24 -13.58
N GLU A 87 -17.63 19.09 -12.73
CA GLU A 87 -17.39 20.54 -12.76
C GLU A 87 -16.19 20.95 -11.88
N MET A 88 -15.59 20.00 -11.15
CA MET A 88 -14.40 20.22 -10.32
C MET A 88 -13.11 19.90 -11.09
N PRO A 89 -11.98 20.57 -10.77
CA PRO A 89 -10.67 20.15 -11.23
C PRO A 89 -10.30 18.76 -10.69
N PHE A 90 -9.80 17.89 -11.56
CA PHE A 90 -9.37 16.54 -11.20
C PHE A 90 -7.86 16.46 -11.02
N ILE A 91 -7.43 15.73 -10.00
CA ILE A 91 -6.05 15.27 -9.83
C ILE A 91 -6.08 13.76 -10.07
N ILE A 92 -5.29 13.27 -11.02
CA ILE A 92 -5.23 11.84 -11.34
C ILE A 92 -3.84 11.31 -11.01
N LEU A 93 -3.78 10.36 -10.07
CA LEU A 93 -2.53 9.67 -9.73
C LEU A 93 -2.19 8.62 -10.79
N VAL A 94 -1.04 8.80 -11.42
CA VAL A 94 -0.53 7.91 -12.48
C VAL A 94 0.76 7.24 -12.04
N ARG A 95 1.08 6.12 -12.70
CA ARG A 95 2.26 5.31 -12.43
C ARG A 95 2.54 4.43 -13.64
N ASP A 96 3.81 4.11 -13.88
CA ASP A 96 4.24 3.08 -14.84
C ASP A 96 3.34 1.81 -14.70
N PRO A 97 2.57 1.45 -15.75
CA PRO A 97 1.57 0.38 -15.67
C PRO A 97 2.17 -1.00 -15.35
N ILE A 98 3.40 -1.28 -15.79
CA ILE A 98 4.10 -2.54 -15.51
C ILE A 98 4.56 -2.58 -14.06
N SER A 99 5.16 -1.48 -13.58
CA SER A 99 5.55 -1.33 -12.17
C SER A 99 4.36 -1.47 -11.23
N ARG A 100 3.20 -1.00 -11.67
CA ARG A 100 1.95 -1.12 -10.94
C ARG A 100 1.43 -2.56 -10.87
N LEU A 101 1.41 -3.30 -11.98
CA LEU A 101 1.11 -4.73 -11.99
C LEU A 101 2.06 -5.50 -11.06
N LYS A 102 3.35 -5.19 -11.08
CA LYS A 102 4.34 -5.77 -10.17
C LYS A 102 4.00 -5.52 -8.70
N THR A 103 3.57 -4.31 -8.36
CA THR A 103 3.14 -4.02 -6.99
C THR A 103 1.88 -4.80 -6.62
N MET A 104 0.92 -4.98 -7.55
CA MET A 104 -0.27 -5.80 -7.30
C MET A 104 0.09 -7.27 -7.04
N VAL A 105 0.93 -7.87 -7.89
CA VAL A 105 1.41 -9.26 -7.75
C VAL A 105 2.10 -9.49 -6.41
N ASN A 106 2.93 -8.55 -5.97
CA ASN A 106 3.68 -8.66 -4.72
C ASN A 106 2.95 -8.13 -3.48
N HIS A 107 1.72 -7.62 -3.61
CA HIS A 107 1.03 -6.96 -2.50
C HIS A 107 0.83 -7.94 -1.33
N GLY A 108 0.29 -9.11 -1.64
CA GLY A 108 -0.12 -10.10 -0.64
C GLY A 108 -1.19 -9.55 0.30
N PHE A 109 -1.56 -10.33 1.30
CA PHE A 109 -2.50 -9.98 2.35
C PHE A 109 -2.32 -10.87 3.57
N LEU A 110 -2.98 -10.49 4.67
CA LEU A 110 -2.98 -11.28 5.90
C LEU A 110 -3.64 -12.64 5.63
N HIS A 111 -2.96 -13.71 6.04
CA HIS A 111 -3.45 -15.07 5.89
C HIS A 111 -4.78 -15.21 6.66
N PRO A 112 -5.87 -15.73 6.06
CA PRO A 112 -7.20 -15.76 6.68
C PRO A 112 -7.27 -16.49 8.03
N ASN A 113 -6.38 -17.46 8.24
CA ASN A 113 -6.25 -18.18 9.51
C ASN A 113 -5.68 -17.34 10.66
N VAL A 114 -5.13 -16.16 10.39
CA VAL A 114 -4.63 -15.26 11.42
C VAL A 114 -5.81 -14.60 12.12
N LYS A 115 -6.00 -14.95 13.40
CA LYS A 115 -7.07 -14.41 14.25
C LYS A 115 -6.62 -13.31 15.20
N SER A 116 -5.31 -13.22 15.45
CA SER A 116 -4.74 -12.34 16.47
C SER A 116 -3.33 -11.89 16.10
N ASN A 117 -2.95 -10.70 16.55
CA ASN A 117 -1.56 -10.23 16.58
C ASN A 117 -0.86 -10.62 17.89
N THR A 118 -1.57 -11.27 18.82
CA THR A 118 -1.03 -11.70 20.11
C THR A 118 -0.65 -13.18 20.07
N PHE A 119 0.49 -13.52 20.64
CA PHE A 119 0.98 -14.88 20.87
C PHE A 119 1.65 -14.96 22.24
N PHE A 120 1.88 -16.16 22.77
CA PHE A 120 2.52 -16.37 24.07
C PHE A 120 3.98 -16.78 23.93
N LEU A 121 4.77 -16.51 24.97
CA LEU A 121 6.10 -17.12 25.12
C LEU A 121 5.97 -18.64 24.98
N HIS A 122 6.86 -19.26 24.19
CA HIS A 122 6.86 -20.69 23.83
C HIS A 122 5.83 -21.15 22.80
N ASP A 123 5.05 -20.26 22.19
CA ASP A 123 4.23 -20.62 21.02
C ASP A 123 5.12 -21.06 19.83
N ASP A 124 4.58 -21.89 18.93
CA ASP A 124 5.33 -22.32 17.73
C ASP A 124 5.54 -21.13 16.78
N LEU A 125 6.78 -20.67 16.66
CA LEU A 125 7.19 -19.56 15.80
C LEU A 125 6.82 -19.76 14.32
N LYS A 126 6.75 -21.01 13.84
CA LYS A 126 6.31 -21.30 12.47
C LYS A 126 4.83 -20.95 12.28
N VAL A 127 4.02 -21.12 13.32
CA VAL A 127 2.60 -20.75 13.31
C VAL A 127 2.44 -19.25 13.55
N VAL A 128 3.18 -18.68 14.51
CA VAL A 128 3.14 -17.25 14.84
C VAL A 128 3.45 -16.39 13.62
N LEU A 129 4.46 -16.78 12.83
CA LEU A 129 4.97 -16.01 11.69
C LEU A 129 4.37 -16.43 10.33
N ASP A 130 3.53 -17.47 10.24
CA ASP A 130 2.79 -17.85 9.01
C ASP A 130 1.56 -16.94 8.80
N ARG A 131 1.84 -15.67 8.52
CA ARG A 131 0.82 -14.60 8.54
C ARG A 131 0.54 -13.98 7.19
N ARG A 132 1.41 -14.18 6.21
CA ARG A 132 1.29 -13.52 4.89
C ARG A 132 1.00 -14.55 3.83
N CYS A 133 0.03 -14.26 2.98
CA CYS A 133 -0.26 -15.04 1.79
C CYS A 133 -0.48 -14.14 0.57
N TYR A 134 -0.60 -14.78 -0.58
CA TYR A 134 -0.74 -14.16 -1.88
C TYR A 134 -1.85 -14.83 -2.66
N TYR A 135 -2.39 -14.12 -3.65
CA TYR A 135 -3.35 -14.72 -4.57
C TYR A 135 -2.64 -15.73 -5.47
N GLY A 136 -3.14 -16.97 -5.49
CA GLY A 136 -2.72 -18.00 -6.44
C GLY A 136 -3.78 -18.24 -7.52
N LEU A 137 -3.37 -18.86 -8.62
CA LEU A 137 -4.27 -19.44 -9.62
C LEU A 137 -4.26 -20.96 -9.47
N GLU A 138 -5.43 -21.60 -9.51
CA GLU A 138 -5.49 -23.07 -9.67
C GLU A 138 -4.92 -23.51 -11.02
N LYS A 139 -4.27 -24.69 -11.04
CA LYS A 139 -3.54 -25.21 -12.22
C LYS A 139 -4.41 -25.47 -13.47
N ASN A 140 -5.74 -25.48 -13.36
CA ASN A 140 -6.67 -25.81 -14.46
C ASN A 140 -7.55 -24.61 -14.86
N PHE A 141 -6.92 -23.50 -15.27
CA PHE A 141 -7.61 -22.25 -15.57
C PHE A 141 -8.10 -22.15 -17.03
N MET A 142 -9.42 -22.13 -17.25
CA MET A 142 -10.09 -21.75 -18.51
C MET A 142 -11.39 -20.94 -18.32
N GLY A 143 -11.55 -20.16 -17.23
CA GLY A 143 -12.81 -19.43 -16.98
C GLY A 143 -12.66 -18.13 -16.17
N ASN A 144 -13.59 -17.20 -16.39
CA ASN A 144 -13.58 -15.81 -15.88
C ASN A 144 -14.32 -15.61 -14.54
N SER A 145 -14.52 -16.64 -13.71
CA SER A 145 -15.26 -16.53 -12.43
C SER A 145 -14.39 -16.72 -11.19
N TRP A 146 -14.84 -16.12 -10.08
CA TRP A 146 -14.18 -16.05 -8.77
C TRP A 146 -14.02 -17.39 -8.04
N ASP A 147 -14.76 -18.42 -8.45
CA ASP A 147 -14.77 -19.72 -7.77
C ASP A 147 -13.40 -20.42 -7.78
N ASN A 148 -12.43 -19.89 -8.55
CA ASN A 148 -11.11 -20.47 -8.80
C ASN A 148 -9.93 -19.71 -8.15
N LEU A 149 -10.19 -18.64 -7.39
CA LEU A 149 -9.23 -18.07 -6.42
C LEU A 149 -9.26 -18.90 -5.14
N SER A 150 -9.04 -20.20 -5.25
CA SER A 150 -9.21 -21.16 -4.17
C SER A 150 -7.93 -21.36 -3.33
N TYR A 151 -6.79 -20.83 -3.78
CA TYR A 151 -5.49 -21.09 -3.15
C TYR A 151 -4.80 -19.82 -2.65
N PHE A 152 -4.61 -19.76 -1.34
CA PHE A 152 -3.71 -18.81 -0.67
C PHE A 152 -2.27 -19.28 -0.86
N ALA A 153 -1.58 -18.71 -1.85
CA ALA A 153 -0.19 -19.03 -2.11
C ALA A 153 0.71 -18.46 -1.00
N ARG A 154 1.78 -19.20 -0.66
CA ARG A 154 2.77 -18.73 0.33
C ARG A 154 3.74 -17.70 -0.23
N LEU A 155 3.88 -17.63 -1.55
CA LEU A 155 4.79 -16.74 -2.26
C LEU A 155 4.05 -16.10 -3.45
N PRO A 156 4.46 -14.89 -3.89
CA PRO A 156 3.92 -14.28 -5.09
C PRO A 156 4.28 -15.12 -6.32
N SER A 157 3.39 -15.13 -7.31
CA SER A 157 3.63 -15.76 -8.62
C SER A 157 3.32 -14.77 -9.73
N VAL A 158 4.14 -14.75 -10.78
CA VAL A 158 3.89 -13.93 -11.97
C VAL A 158 2.62 -14.36 -12.72
N ASP A 159 2.16 -15.60 -12.55
CA ASP A 159 0.98 -16.11 -13.25
C ASP A 159 -0.30 -15.31 -12.93
N ILE A 160 -0.39 -14.74 -11.73
CA ILE A 160 -1.50 -13.88 -11.32
C ILE A 160 -1.56 -12.55 -12.11
N THR A 161 -0.54 -12.23 -12.91
CA THR A 161 -0.58 -11.07 -13.81
C THR A 161 -1.79 -11.11 -14.75
N ARG A 162 -2.18 -12.29 -15.25
CA ARG A 162 -3.40 -12.45 -16.09
C ARG A 162 -4.63 -11.88 -15.40
N TYR A 163 -4.80 -12.28 -14.15
CA TYR A 163 -5.91 -11.84 -13.33
C TYR A 163 -5.93 -10.31 -13.13
N TYR A 164 -4.77 -9.71 -12.85
CA TYR A 164 -4.70 -8.26 -12.70
C TYR A 164 -4.93 -7.49 -14.00
N VAL A 165 -4.58 -8.05 -15.16
CA VAL A 165 -4.93 -7.48 -16.48
C VAL A 165 -6.44 -7.55 -16.72
N ASP A 166 -7.11 -8.63 -16.32
CA ASP A 166 -8.56 -8.73 -16.45
C ASP A 166 -9.28 -7.71 -15.55
N ILE A 167 -8.82 -7.53 -14.31
CA ILE A 167 -9.34 -6.46 -13.44
C ILE A 167 -8.99 -5.07 -13.97
N ALA A 168 -7.84 -4.92 -14.64
CA ALA A 168 -7.41 -3.65 -15.21
C ALA A 168 -8.43 -3.08 -16.20
N LYS A 169 -9.06 -3.94 -17.01
CA LYS A 169 -10.14 -3.59 -17.94
C LYS A 169 -11.34 -2.96 -17.22
N CYS A 170 -11.59 -3.36 -15.98
CA CYS A 170 -12.74 -2.90 -15.22
C CYS A 170 -12.47 -1.64 -14.40
N MET A 171 -11.27 -1.43 -13.85
CA MET A 171 -11.12 -0.38 -12.83
C MET A 171 -9.74 0.29 -12.68
N ASN A 172 -8.65 -0.35 -13.10
CA ASN A 172 -7.35 0.12 -12.65
C ASN A 172 -6.76 1.23 -13.53
N TYR A 173 -7.22 1.44 -14.76
CA TYR A 173 -6.61 2.44 -15.64
C TYR A 173 -7.59 3.42 -16.30
N PRO A 174 -8.72 3.86 -15.71
CA PRO A 174 -9.65 4.77 -16.39
C PRO A 174 -9.12 6.22 -16.48
N TYR A 175 -7.85 6.44 -16.85
CA TYR A 175 -7.21 7.75 -16.83
C TYR A 175 -7.81 8.70 -17.86
N SER A 176 -7.69 8.39 -19.16
CA SER A 176 -8.28 9.22 -20.22
C SER A 176 -9.80 9.23 -20.12
N SER A 177 -10.39 8.09 -19.75
CA SER A 177 -11.85 8.01 -19.52
C SER A 177 -12.32 9.00 -18.44
N ILE A 178 -11.61 9.15 -17.32
CA ILE A 178 -11.95 10.11 -16.26
C ILE A 178 -11.59 11.54 -16.66
N ALA A 179 -10.45 11.74 -17.31
CA ALA A 179 -10.01 13.06 -17.77
C ALA A 179 -11.03 13.73 -18.70
N ASN A 180 -11.62 12.94 -19.60
CA ASN A 180 -12.65 13.40 -20.52
C ASN A 180 -13.94 13.84 -19.80
N ILE A 181 -14.25 13.29 -18.61
CA ILE A 181 -15.47 13.63 -17.87
C ILE A 181 -15.40 15.06 -17.31
N CYS A 182 -14.25 15.50 -16.78
CA CYS A 182 -14.09 16.85 -16.24
C CYS A 182 -13.66 17.89 -17.29
N LYS A 183 -14.06 17.70 -18.55
CA LYS A 183 -13.74 18.61 -19.67
C LYS A 183 -12.23 18.89 -19.77
N ASN A 184 -11.40 17.89 -19.49
CA ASN A 184 -9.93 17.97 -19.49
C ASN A 184 -9.31 18.96 -18.49
N ASN A 185 -10.07 19.42 -17.48
CA ASN A 185 -9.52 20.15 -16.34
C ASN A 185 -8.83 19.19 -15.37
N VAL A 186 -7.65 18.71 -15.76
CA VAL A 186 -6.93 17.61 -15.11
C VAL A 186 -5.49 18.00 -14.81
N PHE A 187 -5.07 17.68 -13.60
CA PHE A 187 -3.68 17.65 -13.19
C PHE A 187 -3.22 16.19 -13.00
N TYR A 188 -2.11 15.81 -13.62
CA TYR A 188 -1.50 14.49 -13.43
C TYR A 188 -0.38 14.56 -12.39
N MET A 189 -0.51 13.70 -11.38
CA MET A 189 0.48 13.48 -10.33
C MET A 189 1.15 12.13 -10.59
N ASP A 190 2.46 12.09 -10.77
CA ASP A 190 3.16 10.81 -10.98
C ASP A 190 3.66 10.27 -9.64
N MET A 191 3.38 9.01 -9.35
CA MET A 191 3.86 8.33 -8.15
C MET A 191 5.39 8.44 -8.02
N SER A 192 6.14 8.44 -9.13
CA SER A 192 7.60 8.55 -9.12
C SER A 192 8.13 9.83 -8.44
N GLU A 193 7.32 10.89 -8.39
CA GLU A 193 7.62 12.16 -7.72
C GLU A 193 7.70 12.01 -6.18
N PHE A 194 7.12 10.94 -5.63
CA PHE A 194 7.06 10.66 -4.20
C PHE A 194 8.01 9.54 -3.77
N LEU A 195 8.91 9.10 -4.65
CA LEU A 195 10.01 8.25 -4.25
C LEU A 195 10.93 8.98 -3.26
N PRO A 196 11.62 8.28 -2.34
CA PRO A 196 12.44 8.88 -1.29
C PRO A 196 13.40 9.99 -1.75
N GLN A 197 14.01 9.83 -2.93
CA GLN A 197 14.96 10.78 -3.48
C GLN A 197 14.31 12.05 -4.05
N ASN A 198 13.02 12.01 -4.37
CA ASN A 198 12.29 13.10 -5.06
C ASN A 198 11.29 13.82 -4.15
N VAL A 199 10.80 13.15 -3.11
CA VAL A 199 9.63 13.58 -2.32
C VAL A 199 9.73 14.99 -1.75
N ILE A 200 10.91 15.43 -1.29
CA ILE A 200 11.09 16.75 -0.67
C ILE A 200 10.85 17.87 -1.70
N GLU A 201 11.47 17.78 -2.86
CA GLU A 201 11.31 18.77 -3.92
C GLU A 201 9.90 18.73 -4.53
N SER A 202 9.32 17.54 -4.64
CA SER A 202 7.93 17.36 -5.05
C SER A 202 6.96 18.01 -4.07
N LEU A 203 7.17 17.90 -2.76
CA LEU A 203 6.31 18.55 -1.78
C LEU A 203 6.39 20.08 -1.86
N LYS A 204 7.56 20.66 -2.17
CA LYS A 204 7.68 22.11 -2.46
C LYS A 204 6.91 22.51 -3.72
N LYS A 205 6.97 21.69 -4.78
CA LYS A 205 6.17 21.88 -6.00
C LYS A 205 4.67 21.82 -5.68
N TYR A 206 4.23 20.84 -4.90
CA TYR A 206 2.83 20.66 -4.54
C TYR A 206 2.31 21.73 -3.56
N ALA A 207 3.17 22.25 -2.67
CA ALA A 207 2.83 23.39 -1.83
C ALA A 207 2.41 24.60 -2.69
N LYS A 208 3.19 24.92 -3.73
CA LYS A 208 2.85 25.98 -4.69
C LYS A 208 1.55 25.69 -5.44
N PHE A 209 1.37 24.46 -5.93
CA PHE A 209 0.16 24.04 -6.64
C PHE A 209 -1.11 24.22 -5.78
N PHE A 210 -1.06 23.83 -4.51
CA PHE A 210 -2.20 23.96 -3.58
C PHE A 210 -2.29 25.32 -2.87
N ASN A 211 -1.44 26.29 -3.24
CA ASN A 211 -1.34 27.59 -2.58
C ASN A 211 -1.15 27.46 -1.04
N LYS A 212 -0.27 26.55 -0.64
CA LYS A 212 0.14 26.33 0.75
C LYS A 212 1.54 26.90 0.97
N ASN A 213 1.77 27.46 2.14
CA ASN A 213 3.10 27.83 2.60
C ASN A 213 3.71 26.64 3.32
N ILE A 214 4.95 26.31 2.98
CA ILE A 214 5.74 25.29 3.66
C ILE A 214 7.08 25.89 4.06
N GLU A 215 7.44 25.73 5.32
CA GLU A 215 8.76 26.10 5.82
C GLU A 215 9.73 24.93 5.63
N ASP A 216 10.97 25.22 5.23
CA ASP A 216 12.02 24.18 5.10
C ASP A 216 12.27 23.46 6.44
N SER A 217 12.02 24.12 7.58
CA SER A 217 12.09 23.55 8.93
C SER A 217 11.17 22.34 9.11
N ILE A 218 9.97 22.37 8.51
CA ILE A 218 8.98 21.28 8.56
C ILE A 218 9.49 20.09 7.74
N LEU A 219 10.05 20.35 6.56
CA LEU A 219 10.61 19.32 5.69
C LEU A 219 11.81 18.63 6.35
N GLU A 220 12.75 19.40 6.91
CA GLU A 220 13.91 18.84 7.60
C GLU A 220 13.51 18.02 8.83
N LYS A 221 12.55 18.50 9.63
CA LYS A 221 12.00 17.75 10.77
C LYS A 221 11.41 16.39 10.37
N HIS A 222 10.79 16.31 9.20
CA HIS A 222 10.11 15.09 8.73
C HIS A 222 10.92 14.32 7.67
N LYS A 223 12.16 14.73 7.37
CA LYS A 223 12.96 14.16 6.27
C LYS A 223 13.10 12.64 6.35
N ALA A 224 13.46 12.12 7.52
CA ALA A 224 13.58 10.68 7.73
C ALA A 224 12.25 9.95 7.46
N TYR A 225 11.13 10.52 7.92
CA TYR A 225 9.79 9.97 7.65
C TYR A 225 9.46 10.04 6.16
N LEU A 226 9.74 11.14 5.47
CA LEU A 226 9.40 11.31 4.05
C LEU A 226 10.23 10.39 3.14
N GLN A 227 11.49 10.15 3.48
CA GLN A 227 12.41 9.32 2.68
C GLN A 227 12.39 7.84 3.05
N GLU A 228 11.58 7.45 4.04
CA GLU A 228 11.42 6.06 4.42
C GLU A 228 10.54 5.29 3.44
N LYS A 229 10.90 4.03 3.18
CA LYS A 229 10.06 3.07 2.45
C LYS A 229 8.88 2.64 3.34
N LYS A 230 7.69 3.20 3.08
CA LYS A 230 6.47 2.95 3.88
C LYS A 230 5.89 1.54 3.80
N TRP A 231 6.17 0.81 2.73
CA TRP A 231 5.73 -0.57 2.58
C TRP A 231 6.91 -1.52 2.66
N SER A 232 7.05 -2.21 3.79
CA SER A 232 8.14 -3.17 4.04
C SER A 232 7.77 -4.58 3.57
N ASN A 233 8.77 -5.47 3.46
CA ASN A 233 8.50 -6.88 3.18
C ASN A 233 7.90 -7.61 4.39
N LEU A 234 8.07 -7.01 5.58
CA LEU A 234 7.49 -7.46 6.84
C LEU A 234 6.02 -7.04 7.01
N ALA A 235 5.43 -6.35 6.02
CA ALA A 235 4.00 -6.13 5.97
C ALA A 235 3.25 -7.45 6.19
N TYR A 236 2.29 -7.44 7.11
CA TYR A 236 1.52 -8.59 7.61
C TYR A 236 2.28 -9.59 8.49
N ALA A 237 3.61 -9.56 8.54
CA ALA A 237 4.40 -10.36 9.50
C ALA A 237 4.40 -9.73 10.91
N ILE A 238 4.40 -8.39 10.97
CA ILE A 238 4.25 -7.56 12.17
C ILE A 238 3.20 -6.47 11.88
N PRO A 239 2.53 -5.88 12.88
CA PRO A 239 2.83 -5.88 14.32
C PRO A 239 2.45 -7.17 15.05
N LEU A 240 3.17 -7.48 16.14
CA LEU A 240 2.88 -8.59 17.06
C LEU A 240 3.02 -8.18 18.52
N ASN A 241 2.28 -8.83 19.42
CA ASN A 241 2.39 -8.68 20.87
C ASN A 241 2.67 -10.05 21.49
N MET A 242 3.84 -10.22 22.10
CA MET A 242 4.15 -11.42 22.88
C MET A 242 3.67 -11.23 24.32
N GLN A 243 2.85 -12.16 24.79
CA GLN A 243 2.43 -12.24 26.18
C GLN A 243 3.37 -13.17 26.96
N ILE A 244 3.86 -12.68 28.09
CA ILE A 244 4.80 -13.39 28.96
C ILE A 244 4.10 -13.59 30.31
N PRO A 245 3.53 -14.77 30.58
CA PRO A 245 2.98 -15.10 31.89
C PRO A 245 4.10 -15.07 32.94
N LEU A 246 3.93 -14.25 33.97
CA LEU A 246 4.89 -14.13 35.07
C LEU A 246 4.14 -14.03 36.40
N ASN A 247 4.19 -15.09 37.20
CA ASN A 247 3.40 -15.21 38.43
C ASN A 247 1.90 -14.95 38.15
N ASN A 248 1.30 -13.95 38.81
CA ASN A 248 -0.11 -13.58 38.65
C ASN A 248 -0.33 -12.40 37.69
N THR A 249 0.68 -12.07 36.86
CA THR A 249 0.58 -11.01 35.85
C THR A 249 0.98 -11.51 34.47
N ILE A 250 0.60 -10.78 33.43
CA ILE A 250 1.00 -11.03 32.04
C ILE A 250 1.70 -9.77 31.54
N LEU A 251 3.00 -9.90 31.26
CA LEU A 251 3.78 -8.82 30.66
C LEU A 251 3.55 -8.82 29.14
N THR A 252 3.65 -7.66 28.50
CA THR A 252 3.52 -7.55 27.05
C THR A 252 4.77 -6.95 26.42
N LEU A 253 5.33 -7.69 25.46
CA LEU A 253 6.39 -7.23 24.57
C LEU A 253 5.81 -6.93 23.19
N HIS A 254 6.00 -5.70 22.72
CA HIS A 254 5.47 -5.22 21.46
C HIS A 254 6.56 -5.30 20.37
N ILE A 255 6.22 -5.92 19.24
CA ILE A 255 7.10 -6.11 18.10
C ILE A 255 6.49 -5.35 16.92
N ASN A 256 7.16 -4.29 16.48
CA ASN A 256 6.68 -3.40 15.43
C ASN A 256 7.79 -3.02 14.46
N LEU A 257 7.44 -2.33 13.38
CA LEU A 257 8.43 -1.52 12.69
C LEU A 257 9.00 -0.49 13.68
N LYS A 258 10.29 -0.21 13.59
CA LYS A 258 11.03 0.58 14.60
C LYS A 258 10.46 1.99 14.76
N ASN A 259 10.03 2.59 13.66
CA ASN A 259 9.37 3.90 13.59
C ASN A 259 7.90 3.87 14.10
N GLU A 260 7.31 2.69 14.26
CA GLU A 260 5.93 2.47 14.70
C GLU A 260 5.83 2.02 16.17
N ILE A 261 6.96 1.89 16.88
CA ILE A 261 6.92 1.67 18.33
C ILE A 261 6.18 2.84 19.00
N PRO A 262 5.16 2.56 19.84
CA PRO A 262 4.48 3.59 20.60
C PRO A 262 5.45 4.41 21.46
N LYS A 263 5.33 5.73 21.41
CA LYS A 263 6.26 6.68 22.09
C LYS A 263 6.35 6.50 23.60
N ASN A 264 5.34 5.89 24.22
CA ASN A 264 5.29 5.60 25.65
C ASN A 264 5.95 4.25 26.02
N MET A 265 6.52 3.54 25.05
CA MET A 265 7.25 2.30 25.26
C MET A 265 8.76 2.55 25.25
N ILE A 266 9.47 1.73 26.02
CA ILE A 266 10.92 1.68 26.09
C ILE A 266 11.38 0.66 25.06
N GLU A 267 12.30 1.06 24.19
CA GLU A 267 12.98 0.14 23.26
C GLU A 267 13.94 -0.76 24.07
N ILE A 268 13.83 -2.07 23.87
CA ILE A 268 14.58 -3.09 24.63
C ILE A 268 15.37 -4.08 23.77
N SER A 269 15.64 -3.80 22.49
CA SER A 269 16.45 -4.65 21.62
C SER A 269 17.80 -4.99 22.25
N ASP A 270 18.48 -4.00 22.84
CA ASP A 270 19.79 -4.19 23.48
C ASP A 270 19.72 -5.11 24.73
N LEU A 271 18.54 -5.24 25.35
CA LEU A 271 18.31 -6.19 26.44
C LEU A 271 18.10 -7.62 25.91
N LEU A 272 17.51 -7.76 24.73
CA LEU A 272 17.12 -9.04 24.15
C LEU A 272 18.25 -9.67 23.31
N PHE A 273 19.04 -8.84 22.62
CA PHE A 273 19.98 -9.27 21.60
C PHE A 273 21.41 -8.79 21.86
N ASP A 274 22.36 -9.72 21.91
CA ASP A 274 23.78 -9.41 22.08
C ASP A 274 24.47 -8.98 20.75
N LYS A 275 23.77 -9.08 19.62
CA LYS A 275 24.30 -8.78 18.28
C LYS A 275 23.44 -7.72 17.60
N ASP A 276 24.10 -6.82 16.88
CA ASP A 276 23.44 -5.85 16.02
C ASP A 276 23.09 -6.50 14.67
N TYR A 277 21.86 -7.00 14.55
CA TYR A 277 21.35 -7.56 13.30
C TYR A 277 20.81 -6.45 12.40
N GLU A 278 21.07 -6.52 11.09
CA GLU A 278 20.56 -5.54 10.11
C GLU A 278 19.03 -5.33 10.19
N ILE A 279 18.27 -6.39 10.50
CA ILE A 279 16.81 -6.29 10.66
C ILE A 279 16.40 -5.39 11.84
N LEU A 280 17.23 -5.20 12.86
CA LEU A 280 16.99 -4.30 14.01
C LEU A 280 17.11 -2.81 13.63
N LYS A 281 17.54 -2.50 12.39
CA LYS A 281 17.42 -1.15 11.83
C LYS A 281 15.97 -0.81 11.47
N ILE A 282 15.14 -1.82 11.21
CA ILE A 282 13.77 -1.66 10.73
C ILE A 282 12.70 -2.26 11.66
N VAL A 283 13.05 -3.24 12.49
CA VAL A 283 12.18 -3.83 13.52
C VAL A 283 12.62 -3.31 14.89
N GLY A 284 11.67 -3.08 15.78
CA GLY A 284 11.97 -2.76 17.17
C GLY A 284 11.11 -3.55 18.15
N PHE A 285 11.58 -3.59 19.39
CA PHE A 285 10.98 -4.32 20.50
C PHE A 285 10.71 -3.36 21.65
N GLY A 286 9.43 -3.17 22.00
CA GLY A 286 8.98 -2.19 22.98
C GLY A 286 8.30 -2.83 24.18
N MET A 287 8.57 -2.33 25.39
CA MET A 287 7.81 -2.66 26.59
C MET A 287 7.43 -1.39 27.36
N ASN A 288 6.31 -1.40 28.09
CA ASN A 288 6.04 -0.34 29.04
C ASN A 288 6.99 -0.43 30.25
N SER A 289 7.15 0.65 31.00
CA SER A 289 8.12 0.73 32.11
C SER A 289 7.84 -0.25 33.25
N TYR A 290 6.56 -0.53 33.54
CA TYR A 290 6.17 -1.48 34.59
C TYR A 290 6.55 -2.91 34.19
N ASP A 291 6.18 -3.34 32.99
CA ASP A 291 6.47 -4.68 32.50
C ASP A 291 7.98 -4.93 32.38
N LEU A 292 8.73 -3.93 31.89
CA LEU A 292 10.18 -4.01 31.81
C LEU A 292 10.83 -4.17 33.18
N CYS A 293 10.34 -3.45 34.19
CA CYS A 293 10.82 -3.56 35.57
C CYS A 293 10.56 -4.97 36.13
N MET A 294 9.34 -5.49 35.93
CA MET A 294 8.98 -6.85 36.36
C MET A 294 9.84 -7.92 35.70
N LEU A 295 10.11 -7.79 34.39
CA LEU A 295 10.96 -8.72 33.65
C LEU A 295 12.41 -8.67 34.16
N LYS A 296 12.99 -7.48 34.34
CA LYS A 296 14.37 -7.32 34.83
C LYS A 296 14.58 -7.86 36.26
N ASN A 297 13.54 -7.82 37.09
CA ASN A 297 13.59 -8.34 38.45
C ASN A 297 13.43 -9.87 38.54
N ASN A 298 13.18 -10.56 37.42
CA ASN A 298 13.11 -12.01 37.36
C ASN A 298 14.13 -12.55 36.34
N GLU A 299 15.32 -12.90 36.84
CA GLU A 299 16.44 -13.35 36.01
C GLU A 299 16.10 -14.58 35.15
N ILE A 300 15.36 -15.55 35.72
CA ILE A 300 14.96 -16.76 35.00
C ILE A 300 14.04 -16.41 33.83
N ALA A 301 13.02 -15.59 34.06
CA ALA A 301 12.10 -15.16 33.02
C ALA A 301 12.80 -14.32 31.95
N LEU A 302 13.75 -13.46 32.34
CA LEU A 302 14.54 -12.68 31.39
C LEU A 302 15.39 -13.57 30.49
N ILE A 303 16.07 -14.58 31.04
CA ILE A 303 16.86 -15.55 30.26
C ILE A 303 15.97 -16.31 29.28
N ASP A 304 14.80 -16.76 29.73
CA ASP A 304 13.84 -17.51 28.92
C ASP A 304 13.30 -16.68 27.74
N VAL A 305 12.89 -15.44 28.03
CA VAL A 305 12.47 -14.46 27.00
C VAL A 305 13.61 -14.19 26.02
N ARG A 306 14.84 -13.99 26.49
CA ARG A 306 16.00 -13.77 25.61
C ARG A 306 16.21 -14.96 24.67
N PHE A 307 16.17 -16.19 25.18
CA PHE A 307 16.36 -17.39 24.36
C PHE A 307 15.30 -17.49 23.26
N TYR A 308 14.02 -17.40 23.64
CA TYR A 308 12.92 -17.48 22.67
C TYR A 308 12.96 -16.33 21.65
N MET A 309 13.33 -15.11 22.08
CA MET A 309 13.41 -13.96 21.17
C MET A 309 14.56 -14.09 20.16
N GLN A 310 15.67 -14.75 20.50
CA GLN A 310 16.74 -15.05 19.53
C GLN A 310 16.23 -15.98 18.42
N GLU A 311 15.44 -17.00 18.78
CA GLU A 311 14.81 -17.90 17.80
C GLU A 311 13.79 -17.14 16.95
N PHE A 312 12.94 -16.31 17.57
CA PHE A 312 11.98 -15.45 16.87
C PHE A 312 12.68 -14.58 15.83
N LEU A 313 13.77 -13.89 16.21
CA LEU A 313 14.49 -12.99 15.31
C LEU A 313 15.12 -13.77 14.14
N SER A 314 15.66 -14.97 14.42
CA SER A 314 16.21 -15.86 13.39
C SER A 314 15.15 -16.27 12.36
N GLU A 315 13.97 -16.69 12.80
CA GLU A 315 12.87 -17.06 11.90
C GLU A 315 12.32 -15.87 11.12
N LEU A 316 12.20 -14.71 11.76
CA LEU A 316 11.77 -13.48 11.09
C LEU A 316 12.74 -13.07 9.96
N ILE A 317 14.05 -13.16 10.20
CA ILE A 317 15.08 -12.90 9.17
C ILE A 317 14.95 -13.88 8.00
N LYS A 318 14.70 -15.17 8.27
CA LYS A 318 14.50 -16.17 7.21
C LYS A 318 13.27 -15.83 6.35
N ILE A 319 12.19 -15.39 6.98
CA ILE A 319 10.95 -15.00 6.28
C ILE A 319 11.17 -13.74 5.44
N ASP A 320 11.79 -12.70 5.98
CA ASP A 320 12.10 -11.47 5.24
C ASP A 320 12.93 -11.78 3.99
N LYS A 321 14.00 -12.56 4.14
CA LYS A 321 14.84 -13.00 3.04
C LYS A 321 14.07 -13.81 2.01
N LYS A 322 13.26 -14.77 2.44
CA LYS A 322 12.45 -15.60 1.54
C LYS A 322 11.46 -14.76 0.73
N ILE A 323 10.80 -13.78 1.36
CA ILE A 323 9.88 -12.87 0.69
C ILE A 323 10.66 -12.04 -0.35
N LEU A 324 11.78 -11.43 0.05
CA LEU A 324 12.65 -10.65 -0.83
C LEU A 324 13.09 -11.43 -2.06
N ASP A 325 13.61 -12.64 -1.87
CA ASP A 325 14.14 -13.49 -2.93
C ASP A 325 13.02 -13.96 -3.90
N SER A 326 11.78 -14.02 -3.42
CA SER A 326 10.61 -14.45 -4.20
C SER A 326 9.91 -13.32 -4.97
N GLN A 327 10.27 -12.05 -4.74
CA GLN A 327 9.52 -10.93 -5.34
C GLN A 327 9.58 -10.97 -6.87
N VAL A 328 8.39 -10.89 -7.47
CA VAL A 328 8.26 -10.71 -8.91
C VAL A 328 8.80 -9.34 -9.30
N LYS A 329 9.63 -9.28 -10.33
CA LYS A 329 10.20 -8.05 -10.87
C LYS A 329 9.40 -7.60 -12.10
N GLU A 330 9.54 -6.34 -12.46
CA GLU A 330 8.97 -5.80 -13.70
C GLU A 330 9.46 -6.58 -14.94
N SER A 331 10.71 -7.05 -14.94
CA SER A 331 11.25 -7.92 -16.00
C SER A 331 10.50 -9.24 -16.14
N ASP A 332 10.04 -9.81 -15.04
CA ASP A 332 9.33 -11.08 -15.03
C ASP A 332 7.93 -10.89 -15.63
N ILE A 333 7.28 -9.76 -15.36
CA ILE A 333 6.01 -9.39 -15.99
C ILE A 333 6.16 -9.20 -17.50
N ILE A 334 7.23 -8.51 -17.94
CA ILE A 334 7.51 -8.32 -19.37
C ILE A 334 7.77 -9.68 -20.05
N ALA A 335 8.57 -10.56 -19.41
CA ALA A 335 8.80 -11.92 -19.90
C ALA A 335 7.49 -12.73 -19.98
N TYR A 336 6.62 -12.59 -18.98
CA TYR A 336 5.30 -13.22 -18.96
C TYR A 336 4.42 -12.75 -20.11
N PHE A 337 4.37 -11.45 -20.40
CA PHE A 337 3.65 -10.91 -21.57
C PHE A 337 4.24 -11.41 -22.90
N LYS A 338 5.56 -11.50 -23.01
CA LYS A 338 6.23 -12.05 -24.20
C LYS A 338 5.81 -13.50 -24.46
N ALA A 339 5.61 -14.29 -23.41
CA ALA A 339 5.11 -15.67 -23.50
C ALA A 339 3.57 -15.74 -23.71
N ASN A 340 2.82 -14.74 -23.24
CA ASN A 340 1.35 -14.68 -23.30
C ASN A 340 0.87 -13.55 -24.23
N LYS A 341 1.16 -13.66 -25.53
CA LYS A 341 0.92 -12.58 -26.51
C LYS A 341 -0.52 -12.06 -26.56
N ALA A 342 -1.52 -12.94 -26.45
CA ALA A 342 -2.93 -12.52 -26.45
C ALA A 342 -3.24 -11.59 -25.27
N LEU A 343 -2.76 -11.94 -24.07
CA LEU A 343 -2.91 -11.10 -22.88
C LEU A 343 -2.13 -9.78 -23.02
N ALA A 344 -0.95 -9.81 -23.64
CA ALA A 344 -0.16 -8.62 -23.91
C ALA A 344 -0.90 -7.66 -24.84
N ASN A 345 -1.50 -8.17 -25.93
CA ASN A 345 -2.32 -7.38 -26.85
C ASN A 345 -3.54 -6.76 -26.12
N ASP A 346 -4.26 -7.54 -25.32
CA ASP A 346 -5.39 -7.06 -24.53
C ASP A 346 -5.00 -5.89 -23.61
N PHE A 347 -3.88 -6.05 -22.90
CA PHE A 347 -3.38 -5.00 -22.01
C PHE A 347 -2.89 -3.78 -22.79
N LYS A 348 -2.25 -3.98 -23.94
CA LYS A 348 -1.82 -2.89 -24.83
C LYS A 348 -3.02 -2.08 -25.32
N SER A 349 -4.07 -2.73 -25.83
CA SER A 349 -5.27 -2.04 -26.30
C SER A 349 -5.94 -1.22 -25.20
N LEU A 350 -5.97 -1.72 -23.97
CA LEU A 350 -6.42 -0.95 -22.80
C LEU A 350 -5.56 0.30 -22.58
N LEU A 351 -4.23 0.15 -22.55
CA LEU A 351 -3.32 1.26 -22.30
C LEU A 351 -3.29 2.29 -23.45
N ASP A 352 -3.40 1.87 -24.70
CA ASP A 352 -3.45 2.77 -25.85
C ASP A 352 -4.64 3.74 -25.73
N LYS A 353 -5.80 3.22 -25.33
CA LYS A 353 -6.99 4.03 -25.03
C LYS A 353 -6.76 4.92 -23.82
N GLU A 354 -6.33 4.34 -22.70
CA GLU A 354 -6.37 5.05 -21.43
C GLU A 354 -5.20 6.01 -21.21
N LEU A 355 -4.10 5.87 -21.95
CA LEU A 355 -2.96 6.79 -21.87
C LEU A 355 -3.02 7.93 -22.89
N GLU A 356 -4.01 7.95 -23.80
CA GLU A 356 -4.13 8.95 -24.88
C GLU A 356 -4.05 10.39 -24.35
N HIS A 357 -4.87 10.73 -23.36
CA HIS A 357 -4.89 12.08 -22.78
C HIS A 357 -3.57 12.44 -22.09
N ILE A 358 -2.94 11.49 -21.37
CA ILE A 358 -1.68 11.74 -20.67
C ILE A 358 -0.57 11.97 -21.69
N LYS A 359 -0.46 11.13 -22.73
CA LYS A 359 0.52 11.31 -23.83
C LYS A 359 0.40 12.67 -24.50
N LYS A 360 -0.82 13.20 -24.66
CA LYS A 360 -1.06 14.52 -25.26
C LYS A 360 -0.68 15.70 -24.37
N HIS A 361 -0.94 15.63 -23.06
CA HIS A 361 -0.82 16.79 -22.16
C HIS A 361 0.39 16.74 -21.23
N ARG A 362 0.91 15.54 -20.94
CA ARG A 362 2.06 15.26 -20.08
C ARG A 362 2.89 14.10 -20.64
N PRO A 363 3.40 14.21 -21.89
CA PRO A 363 4.25 13.18 -22.48
C PRO A 363 5.48 12.87 -21.62
N ASP A 364 6.00 13.89 -20.91
CA ASP A 364 7.12 13.79 -19.98
C ASP A 364 6.92 12.68 -18.92
N ILE A 365 5.70 12.51 -18.42
CA ILE A 365 5.38 11.44 -17.47
C ILE A 365 5.51 10.07 -18.14
N VAL A 366 4.91 9.88 -19.32
CA VAL A 366 4.87 8.58 -20.00
C VAL A 366 6.25 8.19 -20.53
N GLU A 367 7.04 9.16 -20.99
CA GLU A 367 8.42 8.97 -21.42
C GLU A 367 9.32 8.52 -20.25
N SER A 368 9.03 8.97 -19.02
CA SER A 368 9.77 8.56 -17.82
C SER A 368 9.54 7.10 -17.40
N TRP A 369 8.47 6.45 -17.89
CA TRP A 369 8.06 5.10 -17.48
C TRP A 369 8.88 4.01 -18.18
N LYS A 370 10.08 3.76 -17.64
CA LYS A 370 11.06 2.80 -18.15
C LYS A 370 10.46 1.44 -18.54
N PHE A 371 9.60 0.85 -17.73
CA PHE A 371 9.12 -0.51 -17.97
C PHE A 371 7.94 -0.54 -18.93
N TYR A 372 7.11 0.51 -18.95
CA TYR A 372 6.15 0.71 -20.03
C TYR A 372 6.84 0.80 -21.40
N GLN A 373 7.94 1.56 -21.51
CA GLN A 373 8.72 1.64 -22.75
C GLN A 373 9.32 0.28 -23.18
N GLN A 374 9.60 -0.62 -22.23
CA GLN A 374 10.04 -1.98 -22.55
C GLN A 374 8.88 -2.88 -23.00
N PHE A 375 7.70 -2.71 -22.41
CA PHE A 375 6.48 -3.40 -22.81
C PHE A 375 6.05 -3.01 -24.22
N GLU A 376 6.10 -1.72 -24.60
CA GLU A 376 5.75 -1.27 -25.95
C GLU A 376 6.63 -1.90 -27.03
N LYS A 377 7.90 -2.25 -26.73
CA LYS A 377 8.81 -2.93 -27.66
C LYS A 377 8.43 -4.38 -27.98
N LEU A 378 7.37 -4.92 -27.36
CA LEU A 378 6.85 -6.24 -27.68
C LEU A 378 5.99 -6.26 -28.96
N PHE A 379 5.63 -5.09 -29.50
CA PHE A 379 4.67 -4.92 -30.60
C PHE A 379 5.27 -4.24 -31.84
#